data_AF-X1IYX1-F1
#
_entry.id   AF-X1IYX1-F1
#
_cell.length_a   1.000
_cell.length_b   1.000
_cell.length_c   1.000
_cell.angle_alpha   90.00
_cell.angle_beta   90.00
_cell.angle_gamma   90.00
#
_symmetry.space_group_name_H-M   'P 1'
#
loop_
_entity.id
_entity.type
_entity.pdbx_description
1 polymer ?
#
loop_
_entity_poly.entity_id
_entity_poly.type
_entity_poly.pdbx_seq_one_letter_code
_entity_poly.pdbx_strand_id
1 'polypeptide(L)'
;MNTAKTLEKGISEIVGVFTDPILVFPGGWGDSLPDWLKNSITLERLEMNMRALKGEEMTGTDAEACAYLFTATLTQPPDHDWTQIYLYIAAKVYSRWRKNEVPEDIRVESLNDEQMRDLNRLKAWLYRKRSDIT
;
A
#
# COMPACT_ATOMS: atom_id res chain seq x y z
N MET A 1 -29.50 -8.93 -6.83
CA MET A 1 -28.78 -7.79 -6.21
C MET A 1 -29.53 -6.52 -6.56
N ASN A 2 -29.79 -5.63 -5.59
CA ASN A 2 -30.58 -4.42 -5.84
C ASN A 2 -29.67 -3.33 -6.46
N THR A 3 -30.03 -2.78 -7.62
CA THR A 3 -29.21 -1.84 -8.42
C THR A 3 -28.74 -0.63 -7.60
N ALA A 4 -29.57 -0.15 -6.66
CA ALA A 4 -29.22 0.95 -5.76
C ALA A 4 -28.02 0.61 -4.86
N LYS A 5 -27.97 -0.61 -4.29
CA LYS A 5 -26.86 -1.05 -3.42
C LYS A 5 -25.54 -1.17 -4.18
N THR A 6 -25.59 -1.56 -5.45
CA THR A 6 -24.39 -1.62 -6.31
C THR A 6 -23.86 -0.23 -6.62
N LEU A 7 -24.74 0.73 -6.88
CA LEU A 7 -24.36 2.12 -7.14
C LEU A 7 -23.76 2.79 -5.89
N GLU A 8 -24.39 2.63 -4.72
CA GLU A 8 -23.88 3.14 -3.45
C GLU A 8 -22.49 2.59 -3.12
N LYS A 9 -22.30 1.27 -3.32
CA LYS A 9 -20.99 0.64 -3.13
C LYS A 9 -19.93 1.23 -4.06
N GLY A 10 -20.24 1.42 -5.34
CA GLY A 10 -19.31 2.02 -6.30
C GLY A 10 -18.94 3.47 -5.94
N ILE A 11 -19.90 4.27 -5.48
CA ILE A 11 -19.64 5.63 -5.01
C ILE A 11 -18.74 5.59 -3.76
N SER A 12 -19.04 4.71 -2.80
CA SER A 12 -18.25 4.55 -1.58
C SER A 12 -16.80 4.16 -1.90
N GLU A 13 -16.58 3.22 -2.82
CA GLU A 13 -15.25 2.79 -3.24
C GLU A 13 -14.46 3.94 -3.87
N ILE A 14 -15.09 4.76 -4.71
CA ILE A 14 -14.46 5.94 -5.33
C ILE A 14 -14.13 7.00 -4.29
N VAL A 15 -15.07 7.31 -3.39
CA VAL A 15 -14.85 8.29 -2.30
C VAL A 15 -13.73 7.82 -1.38
N GLY A 16 -13.67 6.52 -1.06
CA GLY A 16 -12.62 5.94 -0.23
C GLY A 16 -11.22 6.11 -0.78
N VAL A 17 -11.03 6.15 -2.11
CA VAL A 17 -9.71 6.45 -2.71
C VAL A 17 -9.14 7.77 -2.18
N PHE A 18 -9.97 8.80 -2.10
CA PHE A 18 -9.56 10.16 -1.75
C PHE A 18 -9.67 10.47 -0.25
N THR A 19 -10.52 9.75 0.46
CA THR A 19 -10.90 10.09 1.85
C THR A 19 -10.49 9.05 2.88
N ASP A 20 -10.28 7.78 2.49
CA ASP A 20 -9.80 6.78 3.43
C ASP A 20 -8.42 7.20 3.97
N PRO A 21 -8.19 7.06 5.29
CA PRO A 21 -6.92 7.46 5.87
C PRO A 21 -5.76 6.68 5.26
N ILE A 22 -4.60 7.33 5.17
CA ILE A 22 -3.33 6.66 4.90
C ILE A 22 -2.84 6.09 6.23
N LEU A 23 -2.85 4.76 6.35
CA LEU A 23 -2.39 4.08 7.55
C LEU A 23 -0.86 4.03 7.58
N VAL A 24 -0.29 4.50 8.68
CA VAL A 24 1.15 4.47 8.98
C VAL A 24 1.38 3.71 10.28
N PHE A 25 2.62 3.26 10.50
CA PHE A 25 2.99 2.64 11.76
C PHE A 25 2.85 3.65 12.90
N PRO A 26 2.28 3.25 14.07
CA PRO A 26 2.10 4.13 15.21
C PRO A 26 3.46 4.44 15.87
N GLY A 27 4.11 5.50 15.41
CA GLY A 27 5.42 5.93 15.91
C GLY A 27 5.71 7.43 15.76
N GLY A 28 4.71 8.23 15.35
CA GLY A 28 4.86 9.68 15.18
C GLY A 28 5.49 10.12 13.85
N TRP A 29 5.76 9.21 12.92
CA TRP A 29 6.42 9.50 11.63
C TRP A 29 5.45 9.76 10.46
N GLY A 30 4.15 9.88 10.71
CA GLY A 30 3.15 10.08 9.66
C GLY A 30 3.41 11.34 8.80
N ASP A 31 3.82 12.43 9.44
CA ASP A 31 4.14 13.69 8.76
C ASP A 31 5.45 13.63 7.96
N SER A 32 6.28 12.61 8.17
CA SER A 32 7.52 12.39 7.43
C SER A 32 7.31 11.65 6.10
N LEU A 33 6.08 11.21 5.80
CA LEU A 33 5.78 10.61 4.51
C LEU A 33 5.96 11.63 3.37
N PRO A 34 6.78 11.30 2.35
CA PRO A 34 6.93 12.15 1.18
C PRO A 34 5.61 12.34 0.43
N ASP A 35 5.35 13.57 -0.04
CA ASP A 35 4.08 13.87 -0.75
C ASP A 35 3.91 13.07 -2.04
N TRP A 36 5.00 12.75 -2.74
CA TRP A 36 4.92 11.89 -3.92
C TRP A 36 4.37 10.50 -3.58
N LEU A 37 4.69 9.95 -2.39
CA LEU A 37 4.21 8.63 -1.97
C LEU A 37 2.73 8.69 -1.59
N LYS A 38 2.27 9.78 -0.96
CA LYS A 38 0.85 10.02 -0.71
C LYS A 38 0.05 10.07 -2.03
N ASN A 39 0.59 10.76 -3.03
CA ASN A 39 -0.02 10.81 -4.37
C ASN A 39 -0.03 9.44 -5.05
N SER A 40 1.05 8.66 -4.93
CA SER A 40 1.12 7.28 -5.43
C SER A 40 0.05 6.39 -4.81
N ILE A 41 -0.22 6.52 -3.50
CA ILE A 41 -1.29 5.77 -2.82
C ILE A 41 -2.65 6.05 -3.47
N THR A 42 -3.00 7.32 -3.66
CA THR A 42 -4.27 7.71 -4.30
C THR A 42 -4.41 7.08 -5.68
N LEU A 43 -3.35 7.14 -6.50
CA LEU A 43 -3.37 6.61 -7.86
C LEU A 43 -3.45 5.07 -7.88
N GLU A 44 -2.75 4.38 -6.98
CA GLU A 44 -2.84 2.93 -6.88
C GLU A 44 -4.19 2.45 -6.34
N ARG A 45 -4.83 3.22 -5.43
CA ARG A 45 -6.20 2.94 -4.98
C ARG A 45 -7.19 3.05 -6.15
N LEU A 46 -7.05 4.06 -7.01
CA LEU A 46 -7.88 4.19 -8.22
C LEU A 46 -7.69 3.00 -9.17
N GLU A 47 -6.43 2.60 -9.39
CA GLU A 47 -6.12 1.41 -10.20
C GLU A 47 -6.76 0.16 -9.60
N MET A 48 -6.70 0.00 -8.27
CA MET A 48 -7.30 -1.15 -7.59
C MET A 48 -8.82 -1.19 -7.76
N ASN A 49 -9.50 -0.05 -7.66
CA ASN A 49 -10.93 0.03 -7.97
C ASN A 49 -11.22 -0.37 -9.43
N MET A 50 -10.40 0.08 -10.38
CA MET A 50 -10.54 -0.31 -11.80
C MET A 50 -10.35 -1.82 -12.01
N ARG A 51 -9.45 -2.46 -11.26
CA ARG A 51 -9.24 -3.92 -11.28
C ARG A 51 -10.42 -4.67 -10.65
N ALA A 52 -10.98 -4.16 -9.56
CA ALA A 52 -12.17 -4.74 -8.94
C ALA A 52 -13.41 -4.70 -9.85
N LEU A 53 -13.57 -3.64 -10.65
CA LEU A 53 -14.60 -3.60 -11.69
C LEU A 53 -14.44 -4.70 -12.75
N LYS A 54 -13.22 -5.23 -12.92
CA LYS A 54 -12.91 -6.37 -13.80
C LYS A 54 -13.01 -7.73 -13.10
N GLY A 55 -13.39 -7.76 -11.82
CA GLY A 55 -13.57 -8.98 -11.03
C GLY A 55 -12.37 -9.41 -10.19
N GLU A 56 -11.31 -8.59 -10.09
CA GLU A 56 -10.19 -8.87 -9.18
C GLU A 56 -10.57 -8.58 -7.71
N GLU A 57 -9.97 -9.32 -6.77
CA GLU A 57 -10.22 -9.12 -5.34
C GLU A 57 -9.55 -7.83 -4.83
N MET A 58 -10.33 -6.98 -4.15
CA MET A 58 -9.83 -5.75 -3.54
C MET A 58 -8.81 -6.03 -2.43
N THR A 59 -7.67 -5.32 -2.46
CA THR A 59 -6.60 -5.42 -1.46
C THR A 59 -5.89 -4.08 -1.28
N GLY A 60 -4.95 -4.04 -0.33
CA GLY A 60 -4.09 -2.88 -0.09
C GLY A 60 -3.01 -2.77 -1.17
N THR A 61 -2.54 -1.57 -1.44
CA THR A 61 -1.63 -1.32 -2.56
C THR A 61 -0.15 -1.44 -2.16
N ASP A 62 0.73 -1.47 -3.16
CA ASP A 62 2.18 -1.48 -2.94
C ASP A 62 2.64 -0.19 -2.25
N ALA A 63 2.11 0.96 -2.67
CA ALA A 63 2.39 2.26 -2.08
C ALA A 63 1.89 2.37 -0.63
N GLU A 64 0.75 1.77 -0.28
CA GLU A 64 0.26 1.74 1.11
C GLU A 64 1.17 0.89 2.00
N ALA A 65 1.56 -0.30 1.54
CA ALA A 65 2.51 -1.15 2.25
C ALA A 65 3.87 -0.45 2.41
N CYS A 66 4.33 0.25 1.37
CA CYS A 66 5.56 1.05 1.41
C CYS A 66 5.48 2.18 2.46
N ALA A 67 4.37 2.91 2.53
CA ALA A 67 4.20 3.99 3.51
C ALA A 67 4.16 3.46 4.95
N TYR A 68 3.49 2.34 5.18
CA TYR A 68 3.44 1.69 6.48
C TYR A 68 4.83 1.21 6.91
N LEU A 69 5.55 0.50 6.04
CA LEU A 69 6.90 -0.01 6.35
C LEU A 69 7.93 1.11 6.48
N PHE A 70 7.84 2.17 5.67
CA PHE A 70 8.69 3.36 5.80
C PHE A 70 8.61 3.93 7.23
N THR A 71 7.39 4.15 7.73
CA THR A 71 7.20 4.69 9.10
C THR A 71 7.53 3.67 10.20
N ALA A 72 7.36 2.36 9.94
CA ALA A 72 7.77 1.31 10.87
C ALA A 72 9.29 1.27 11.05
N THR A 73 10.04 1.31 9.96
CA THR A 73 11.51 1.27 9.97
C THR A 73 12.16 2.50 10.59
N LEU A 74 11.48 3.66 10.55
CA LEU A 74 11.90 4.85 11.31
C LEU A 74 11.63 4.72 12.82
N THR A 75 10.67 3.88 13.22
CA THR A 75 10.32 3.69 14.63
C THR A 75 11.21 2.64 15.29
N GLN A 76 11.49 1.55 14.58
CA GLN A 76 12.28 0.44 15.10
C GLN A 76 13.01 -0.29 13.96
N PRO A 77 14.17 -0.91 14.24
CA PRO A 77 14.84 -1.74 13.27
C PRO A 77 13.96 -2.97 12.96
N PRO A 78 13.60 -3.21 11.69
CA PRO A 78 12.92 -4.44 11.29
C PRO A 78 13.87 -5.64 11.39
N ASP A 79 13.30 -6.84 11.50
CA ASP A 79 14.08 -8.07 11.31
C ASP A 79 14.50 -8.24 9.83
N HIS A 80 15.24 -9.31 9.55
CA HIS A 80 15.74 -9.59 8.21
C HIS A 80 14.62 -9.70 7.17
N ASP A 81 13.53 -10.39 7.47
CA ASP A 81 12.46 -10.63 6.49
C ASP A 81 11.67 -9.37 6.20
N TRP A 82 11.31 -8.59 7.22
CA TRP A 82 10.66 -7.31 7.01
C TRP A 82 11.58 -6.27 6.35
N THR A 83 12.90 -6.37 6.56
CA THR A 83 13.89 -5.57 5.81
C THR A 83 13.81 -5.89 4.32
N GLN A 84 13.85 -7.19 3.95
CA GLN A 84 13.77 -7.62 2.55
C GLN A 84 12.44 -7.19 1.90
N ILE A 85 11.33 -7.37 2.61
CA ILE A 85 10.00 -6.93 2.15
C ILE A 85 9.97 -5.42 1.91
N TYR A 86 10.51 -4.63 2.85
CA TYR A 86 10.55 -3.18 2.72
C TYR A 86 11.39 -2.74 1.53
N LEU A 87 12.61 -3.26 1.38
CA LEU A 87 13.48 -2.91 0.26
C LEU A 87 12.87 -3.29 -1.09
N TYR A 88 12.25 -4.48 -1.18
CA TYR A 88 11.53 -4.93 -2.38
C TYR A 88 10.40 -3.97 -2.75
N ILE A 89 9.51 -3.66 -1.81
CA ILE A 89 8.33 -2.83 -2.10
C ILE A 89 8.71 -1.37 -2.34
N ALA A 90 9.66 -0.84 -1.58
CA ALA A 90 10.17 0.51 -1.75
C ALA A 90 10.81 0.66 -3.14
N ALA A 91 11.62 -0.31 -3.57
CA ALA A 91 12.23 -0.28 -4.90
C ALA A 91 11.19 -0.34 -6.02
N LYS A 92 10.18 -1.20 -5.89
CA LYS A 92 9.10 -1.33 -6.86
C LYS A 92 8.28 -0.04 -6.97
N VAL A 93 7.86 0.54 -5.85
CA VAL A 93 7.06 1.77 -5.79
C VAL A 93 7.87 2.96 -6.28
N TYR A 94 9.12 3.09 -5.83
CA TYR A 94 10.02 4.17 -6.23
C TYR A 94 10.30 4.13 -7.73
N SER A 95 10.67 2.98 -8.29
CA SER A 95 10.94 2.84 -9.73
C SER A 95 9.71 3.18 -10.58
N ARG A 96 8.53 2.75 -10.12
CA ARG A 96 7.25 3.02 -10.80
C ARG A 96 6.91 4.51 -10.86
N TRP A 97 7.03 5.21 -9.74
CA TRP A 97 6.49 6.57 -9.60
C TRP A 97 7.52 7.69 -9.74
N ARG A 98 8.79 7.40 -9.45
CA ARG A 98 9.89 8.38 -9.55
C ARG A 98 10.74 8.21 -10.81
N LYS A 99 10.49 7.14 -11.60
CA LYS A 99 11.25 6.81 -12.83
C LYS A 99 12.76 6.87 -12.62
N ASN A 100 13.21 6.50 -11.42
CA ASN A 100 14.59 6.53 -11.02
C ASN A 100 14.95 5.16 -10.46
N GLU A 101 16.20 4.78 -10.61
CA GLU A 101 16.67 3.46 -10.21
C GLU A 101 17.05 3.46 -8.73
N VAL A 102 16.74 2.34 -8.07
CA VAL A 102 17.26 2.08 -6.72
C VAL A 102 18.69 1.56 -6.85
N PRO A 103 19.64 2.08 -6.04
CA PRO A 103 21.02 1.59 -6.01
C PRO A 103 21.10 0.06 -5.90
N GLU A 104 22.03 -0.55 -6.64
CA GLU A 104 22.14 -2.02 -6.73
C GLU A 104 22.42 -2.70 -5.39
N ASP A 105 23.13 -2.02 -4.48
CA ASP A 105 23.52 -2.50 -3.16
C ASP A 105 22.34 -2.72 -2.20
N ILE A 106 21.22 -2.03 -2.42
CA ILE A 106 20.01 -2.16 -1.59
C ILE A 106 18.82 -2.73 -2.37
N ARG A 107 19.02 -3.10 -3.63
CA ARG A 107 17.95 -3.57 -4.51
C ARG A 107 17.61 -5.02 -4.18
N VAL A 108 16.33 -5.25 -3.88
CA VAL A 108 15.77 -6.60 -3.71
C VAL A 108 14.83 -6.87 -4.88
N GLU A 109 15.17 -7.85 -5.71
CA GLU A 109 14.44 -8.15 -6.94
C GLU A 109 13.30 -9.17 -6.75
N SER A 110 13.41 -10.02 -5.74
CA SER A 110 12.43 -11.05 -5.45
C SER A 110 12.30 -11.30 -3.94
N LEU A 111 11.13 -11.80 -3.56
CA LEU A 111 10.84 -12.28 -2.21
C LEU A 111 10.62 -13.78 -2.28
N ASN A 112 10.96 -14.49 -1.21
CA ASN A 112 10.56 -15.88 -1.06
C ASN A 112 9.05 -16.00 -0.77
N ASP A 113 8.51 -17.23 -0.81
CA ASP A 113 7.08 -17.48 -0.65
C ASP A 113 6.51 -17.02 0.71
N GLU A 114 7.32 -17.07 1.77
CA GLU A 114 6.92 -16.64 3.11
C GLU A 114 6.86 -15.12 3.20
N GLN A 115 7.92 -14.44 2.75
CA GLN A 115 7.98 -12.98 2.67
C GLN A 115 6.87 -12.41 1.78
N MET A 116 6.58 -13.04 0.64
CA MET A 116 5.48 -12.65 -0.23
C MET A 116 4.12 -12.86 0.46
N ARG A 117 3.95 -13.95 1.20
CA ARG A 117 2.74 -14.21 1.98
C ARG A 117 2.52 -13.16 3.06
N ASP A 118 3.57 -12.75 3.76
CA ASP A 118 3.49 -11.73 4.81
C ASP A 118 3.25 -10.32 4.24
N LEU A 119 3.87 -9.99 3.11
CA LEU A 119 3.53 -8.77 2.37
C LEU A 119 2.04 -8.74 1.96
N ASN A 120 1.51 -9.85 1.45
CA ASN A 120 0.11 -9.93 1.06
C ASN A 120 -0.83 -9.86 2.26
N ARG A 121 -0.46 -10.46 3.39
CA ARG A 121 -1.19 -10.32 4.66
C ARG A 121 -1.22 -8.87 5.14
N LEU A 122 -0.08 -8.16 5.07
CA LEU A 122 0.01 -6.75 5.42
C LEU A 122 -0.93 -5.91 4.55
N LYS A 123 -0.88 -6.08 3.22
CA LYS A 123 -1.77 -5.37 2.28
C LYS A 123 -3.25 -5.62 2.56
N ALA A 124 -3.62 -6.88 2.77
CA ALA A 124 -5.00 -7.23 3.11
C ALA A 124 -5.44 -6.63 4.45
N TRP A 125 -4.54 -6.58 5.43
CA TRP A 125 -4.80 -5.94 6.72
C TRP A 125 -4.97 -4.43 6.59
N LEU A 126 -4.10 -3.74 5.84
CA LEU A 126 -4.19 -2.30 5.59
C LEU A 126 -5.51 -1.92 4.92
N TYR A 127 -5.92 -2.68 3.90
CA TYR A 127 -7.18 -2.48 3.21
C TYR A 127 -8.39 -2.63 4.13
N ARG A 128 -8.44 -3.69 4.94
CA ARG A 128 -9.54 -3.86 5.90
C ARG A 128 -9.55 -2.74 6.93
N LYS A 129 -8.38 -2.37 7.46
CA LYS A 129 -8.29 -1.38 8.54
C LYS A 129 -8.63 0.03 8.12
N ARG A 130 -8.32 0.44 6.88
CA ARG A 130 -8.67 1.79 6.43
C ARG A 130 -10.18 1.95 6.27
N SER A 131 -10.88 0.87 5.91
CA SER A 131 -12.34 0.85 5.80
C SER A 131 -13.06 0.74 7.15
N ASP A 132 -12.40 0.28 8.21
CA ASP A 132 -12.96 0.22 9.57
C ASP A 132 -13.03 1.61 10.25
N ILE A 133 -12.28 2.61 9.75
CA ILE A 133 -12.10 3.92 10.40
C ILE A 133 -13.11 4.97 9.89
N THR A 134 -13.83 4.66 8.81
CA THR A 134 -14.83 5.53 8.15
C THR A 134 -16.24 5.19 8.61
#